data_AF-A0A8S1HKX7-F1
#
_entry.id   AF-A0A8S1HKX7-F1
#
_cell.length_a   1.000
_cell.length_b   1.000
_cell.length_c   1.000
_cell.angle_alpha   90.00
_cell.angle_beta   90.00
_cell.angle_gamma   90.00
#
_symmetry.space_group_name_H-M   'P 1'
#
loop_
_entity.id
_entity.type
_entity.pdbx_description
1 polymer ?
#
loop_
_entity_poly.entity_id
_entity_poly.type
_entity_poly.pdbx_seq_one_letter_code
_entity_poly.pdbx_strand_id
1 'polypeptide(L)'
;MERKPECSPQASRFTVTTPEAVKAVREKIRSTPERSMRKMAKEYEMSQGSMRTIVKNKLKMIPYRMQKGAFLNQKNKTLRMKKARKLLAGTKDGSQLTTLITDEKIFTVEANKSG
;
A
#
# COMPACT_ATOMS: atom_id res chain seq x y z
N MET A 1 58.27 -23.14 19.37
CA MET A 1 57.53 -22.42 18.32
C MET A 1 56.05 -22.70 18.50
N GLU A 2 55.36 -21.92 19.34
CA GLU A 2 53.91 -22.04 19.49
C GLU A 2 53.22 -21.23 18.39
N ARG A 3 52.35 -21.89 17.63
CA ARG A 3 51.58 -21.25 16.55
C ARG A 3 50.55 -20.31 17.18
N LYS A 4 50.60 -19.03 16.80
CA LYS A 4 49.57 -18.05 17.19
C LYS A 4 48.19 -18.54 16.72
N PRO A 5 47.13 -18.35 17.51
CA PRO A 5 45.79 -18.68 17.06
C PRO A 5 45.43 -17.80 15.87
N GLU A 6 45.08 -18.44 14.75
CA GLU A 6 44.55 -17.77 13.58
C GLU A 6 43.27 -17.05 13.97
N CYS A 7 43.28 -15.73 13.81
CA CYS A 7 42.12 -14.89 14.04
C CYS A 7 41.07 -15.26 12.98
N SER A 8 40.05 -16.05 13.36
CA SER A 8 38.95 -16.35 12.44
C SER A 8 38.24 -15.02 12.13
N PRO A 9 38.11 -14.60 10.86
CA PRO A 9 37.36 -13.40 10.55
C PRO A 9 35.88 -13.77 10.60
N GLN A 10 35.31 -13.84 11.81
CA GLN A 10 33.87 -13.66 11.94
C GLN A 10 33.60 -12.19 11.62
N ALA A 11 33.47 -11.91 10.32
CA ALA A 11 32.97 -10.66 9.82
C ALA A 11 31.54 -10.50 10.31
N SER A 12 31.38 -9.97 11.52
CA SER A 12 30.20 -9.21 11.90
C SER A 12 30.16 -7.99 11.00
N ARG A 13 29.71 -8.17 9.76
CA ARG A 13 29.31 -7.10 8.86
C ARG A 13 28.34 -6.25 9.66
N PHE A 14 28.70 -5.01 10.01
CA PHE A 14 27.77 -4.05 10.59
C PHE A 14 26.52 -4.01 9.71
N THR A 15 25.43 -4.64 10.16
CA THR A 15 24.20 -4.63 9.40
C THR A 15 23.56 -3.27 9.63
N VAL A 16 23.63 -2.39 8.61
CA VAL A 16 22.93 -1.09 8.59
C VAL A 16 21.42 -1.26 8.92
N THR A 17 20.89 -2.46 8.70
CA THR A 17 19.53 -2.87 9.07
C THR A 17 19.42 -3.33 10.53
N THR A 18 19.56 -2.40 11.46
CA THR A 18 19.27 -2.65 12.89
C THR A 18 17.77 -2.85 13.12
N PRO A 19 17.34 -3.55 14.18
CA PRO A 19 15.92 -3.70 14.50
C PRO A 19 15.21 -2.36 14.72
N GLU A 20 15.93 -1.37 15.27
CA GLU A 20 15.45 0.00 15.45
C GLU A 20 15.18 0.69 14.11
N ALA A 21 16.10 0.59 13.16
CA ALA A 21 15.90 1.13 11.82
C ALA A 21 14.70 0.47 11.11
N VAL A 22 14.53 -0.85 11.28
CA VAL A 22 13.36 -1.57 10.73
C VAL A 22 12.06 -1.07 11.36
N LYS A 23 12.04 -0.82 12.67
CA LYS A 23 10.87 -0.28 13.38
C LYS A 23 10.56 1.15 12.91
N ALA A 24 11.56 2.01 12.83
CA ALA A 24 11.40 3.39 12.38
C ALA A 24 10.85 3.46 10.94
N VAL A 25 11.39 2.65 10.03
CA VAL A 25 10.89 2.57 8.64
C VAL A 25 9.44 2.06 8.59
N ARG A 26 9.09 1.07 9.42
CA ARG A 26 7.71 0.55 9.51
C ARG A 26 6.74 1.64 9.95
N GLU A 27 7.08 2.40 10.98
CA GLU A 27 6.24 3.48 11.50
C GLU A 27 6.11 4.61 10.47
N LYS A 28 7.19 4.94 9.76
CA LYS A 28 7.15 5.94 8.69
C LYS A 28 6.23 5.54 7.55
N ILE A 29 6.28 4.29 7.11
CA ILE A 29 5.39 3.77 6.06
C ILE A 29 3.92 3.80 6.51
N ARG A 30 3.63 3.50 7.78
CA ARG A 30 2.27 3.58 8.33
C ARG A 30 1.74 5.02 8.35
N SER A 31 2.58 5.98 8.70
CA SER A 31 2.21 7.40 8.74
C SER A 31 2.11 8.02 7.35
N THR A 32 3.02 7.70 6.43
CA THR A 32 3.09 8.29 5.09
C THR A 32 3.38 7.21 4.04
N PRO A 33 2.39 6.40 3.65
CA PRO A 33 2.58 5.29 2.71
C PRO A 33 2.93 5.77 1.29
N GLU A 34 2.65 7.03 0.97
CA GLU A 34 2.86 7.63 -0.35
C GLU A 34 4.34 7.94 -0.65
N ARG A 35 5.22 7.86 0.36
CA ARG A 35 6.62 8.26 0.22
C ARG A 35 7.45 7.21 -0.54
N SER A 36 8.26 7.71 -1.48
CA SER A 36 9.22 6.89 -2.21
C SER A 36 10.33 6.36 -1.29
N MET A 37 10.69 5.08 -1.45
CA MET A 37 11.85 4.46 -0.81
C MET A 37 13.15 5.25 -1.03
N ARG A 38 13.31 5.93 -2.18
CA ARG A 38 14.49 6.78 -2.43
C ARG A 38 14.53 8.00 -1.53
N LYS A 39 13.37 8.63 -1.28
CA LYS A 39 13.29 9.79 -0.39
C LYS A 39 13.50 9.35 1.06
N MET A 40 12.89 8.25 1.47
CA MET A 40 13.12 7.68 2.80
C MET A 40 14.61 7.31 2.99
N ALA A 41 15.27 6.71 2.00
CA ALA A 41 16.70 6.42 2.09
C ALA A 41 17.56 7.66 2.37
N LYS A 42 17.23 8.81 1.76
CA LYS A 42 17.89 10.09 2.05
C LYS A 42 17.56 10.62 3.45
N GLU A 43 16.30 10.53 3.89
CA GLU A 43 15.84 10.99 5.21
C GLU A 43 16.51 10.21 6.36
N TYR A 44 16.77 8.92 6.14
CA TYR A 44 17.43 8.03 7.11
C TYR A 44 18.93 7.83 6.83
N GLU A 45 19.52 8.66 5.97
CA GLU A 45 20.95 8.64 5.62
C GLU A 45 21.50 7.23 5.27
N MET A 46 20.67 6.42 4.62
CA MET A 46 20.99 5.04 4.29
C MET A 46 21.05 4.80 2.79
N SER A 47 21.76 3.75 2.39
CA SER A 47 21.78 3.35 0.98
C SER A 47 20.38 2.93 0.51
N GLN A 48 20.08 3.20 -0.77
CA GLN A 48 18.81 2.76 -1.36
C GLN A 48 18.64 1.23 -1.32
N GLY A 49 19.74 0.48 -1.41
CA GLY A 49 19.75 -0.98 -1.32
C GLY A 49 19.36 -1.48 0.07
N SER A 50 19.87 -0.84 1.12
CA SER A 50 19.51 -1.13 2.51
C SER A 50 18.02 -0.85 2.76
N MET A 51 17.52 0.31 2.33
CA MET A 51 16.10 0.66 2.44
C MET A 51 15.21 -0.36 1.72
N ARG A 52 15.56 -0.76 0.50
CA ARG A 52 14.82 -1.81 -0.24
C ARG A 52 14.86 -3.15 0.47
N THR A 53 15.99 -3.53 1.06
CA THR A 53 16.14 -4.77 1.82
C THR A 53 15.25 -4.76 3.06
N ILE A 54 15.18 -3.62 3.79
CA ILE A 54 14.27 -3.46 4.92
C ILE A 54 12.82 -3.66 4.46
N VAL A 55 12.38 -2.92 3.45
CA VAL A 55 10.97 -2.96 3.01
C VAL A 55 10.58 -4.33 2.44
N LYS A 56 11.38 -4.89 1.52
CA LYS A 56 11.04 -6.13 0.82
C LYS A 56 11.31 -7.39 1.66
N ASN A 57 12.46 -7.48 2.31
CA ASN A 57 12.90 -8.73 2.95
C ASN A 57 12.53 -8.76 4.44
N LYS A 58 12.67 -7.64 5.16
CA LYS A 58 12.38 -7.59 6.61
C LYS A 58 10.92 -7.28 6.91
N LEU A 59 10.32 -6.32 6.21
CA LEU A 59 8.91 -5.93 6.39
C LEU A 59 7.95 -6.74 5.50
N LYS A 60 8.47 -7.45 4.49
CA LYS A 60 7.68 -8.25 3.53
C LYS A 60 6.59 -7.42 2.83
N MET A 61 6.89 -6.16 2.53
CA MET A 61 5.98 -5.23 1.85
C MET A 61 6.32 -5.11 0.37
N ILE A 62 5.29 -4.92 -0.45
CA ILE A 62 5.40 -4.74 -1.90
C ILE A 62 4.86 -3.34 -2.24
N PRO A 63 5.58 -2.52 -3.02
CA PRO A 63 5.07 -1.23 -3.44
C PRO A 63 3.87 -1.42 -4.37
N TYR A 64 2.76 -0.74 -4.07
CA TYR A 64 1.56 -0.74 -4.91
C TYR A 64 1.28 0.66 -5.46
N ARG A 65 0.64 0.74 -6.63
CA ARG A 65 0.22 2.01 -7.21
C ARG A 65 -1.01 2.52 -6.49
N MET A 66 -0.92 3.70 -5.87
CA MET A 66 -2.08 4.32 -5.22
C MET A 66 -3.18 4.60 -6.25
N GLN A 67 -4.39 4.10 -5.98
CA GLN A 67 -5.58 4.38 -6.77
C GLN A 67 -6.31 5.58 -6.17
N LYS A 68 -6.65 6.56 -7.01
CA LYS A 68 -7.46 7.71 -6.59
C LYS A 68 -8.93 7.29 -6.60
N GLY A 69 -9.59 7.34 -5.45
CA GLY A 69 -11.04 7.22 -5.33
C GLY A 69 -11.75 8.57 -5.45
N ALA A 70 -13.07 8.54 -5.57
CA ALA A 70 -13.88 9.76 -5.45
C ALA A 70 -13.70 10.39 -4.07
N PHE A 71 -13.46 11.71 -4.02
CA PHE A 71 -13.31 12.43 -2.77
C PHE A 71 -14.66 12.46 -2.02
N LEU A 72 -14.67 11.99 -0.76
CA LEU A 72 -15.88 11.93 0.05
C LEU A 72 -15.89 13.03 1.11
N ASN A 73 -16.73 14.04 0.88
CA ASN A 73 -17.09 15.02 1.91
C ASN A 73 -17.88 14.37 3.04
N GLN A 74 -17.92 15.00 4.22
CA GLN A 74 -18.64 14.46 5.39
C GLN A 74 -20.12 14.21 5.10
N LYS A 75 -20.77 15.11 4.35
CA LYS A 75 -22.15 14.95 3.87
C LYS A 75 -22.30 13.70 2.98
N ASN A 76 -21.35 13.45 2.09
CA ASN A 76 -21.38 12.28 1.20
C ASN A 76 -21.15 10.99 1.99
N LYS A 77 -20.27 11.00 3.00
CA LYS A 77 -20.05 9.84 3.88
C LYS A 77 -21.32 9.46 4.64
N THR A 78 -22.00 10.42 5.26
CA THR A 78 -23.22 10.15 6.02
C THR A 78 -24.35 9.66 5.12
N LEU A 79 -24.52 10.26 3.94
CA LEU A 79 -25.51 9.81 2.97
C LEU A 79 -25.23 8.38 2.48
N ARG A 80 -23.98 8.08 2.11
CA ARG A 80 -23.58 6.73 1.69
C ARG A 80 -23.81 5.69 2.79
N MET A 81 -23.46 6.00 4.04
CA MET A 81 -23.71 5.11 5.17
C MET A 81 -25.21 4.84 5.40
N LYS A 82 -26.05 5.87 5.31
CA LYS A 82 -27.51 5.70 5.41
C LYS A 82 -28.05 4.81 4.29
N LYS A 83 -27.64 5.05 3.04
CA LYS A 83 -28.04 4.23 1.88
C LYS A 83 -27.58 2.78 2.03
N ALA A 84 -26.32 2.56 2.40
CA ALA A 84 -25.75 1.23 2.59
C ALA A 84 -26.47 0.43 3.68
N ARG A 85 -26.81 1.05 4.82
CA ARG A 85 -27.58 0.39 5.89
C ARG A 85 -28.97 -0.02 5.43
N LYS A 86 -29.66 0.84 4.65
CA LYS A 86 -30.98 0.52 4.09
C LYS A 86 -30.92 -0.62 3.09
N LEU A 87 -29.94 -0.60 2.18
CA LEU A 87 -29.73 -1.69 1.23
C LEU A 87 -29.46 -3.02 1.95
N LEU A 88 -28.59 -3.01 2.97
CA LEU A 88 -28.27 -4.20 3.74
C LEU A 88 -29.49 -4.76 4.50
N ALA A 89 -30.35 -3.90 5.03
CA ALA A 89 -31.61 -4.32 5.66
C ALA A 89 -32.55 -4.97 4.64
N GLY A 90 -32.78 -4.30 3.49
CA GLY A 90 -33.62 -4.85 2.42
C GLY A 90 -33.12 -6.19 1.85
N THR A 91 -31.81 -6.41 1.82
CA THR A 91 -31.23 -7.72 1.48
C THR A 91 -31.65 -8.82 2.46
N LYS A 92 -31.73 -8.54 3.77
CA LYS A 92 -32.19 -9.52 4.77
C LYS A 92 -33.68 -9.84 4.61
N ASP A 93 -34.45 -8.84 4.25
CA ASP A 93 -35.91 -8.94 4.11
C ASP A 93 -36.34 -9.48 2.72
N GLY A 94 -35.38 -9.80 1.84
CA GLY A 94 -35.65 -10.36 0.51
C GLY A 94 -36.05 -9.33 -0.56
N SER A 95 -36.14 -8.03 -0.21
CA SER A 95 -36.58 -6.97 -1.12
C SER A 95 -35.65 -6.76 -2.33
N GLN A 96 -34.40 -7.25 -2.23
CA GLN A 96 -33.45 -7.23 -3.34
C GLN A 96 -33.93 -8.03 -4.56
N LEU A 97 -34.74 -9.07 -4.35
CA LEU A 97 -35.23 -9.95 -5.42
C LEU A 97 -36.28 -9.28 -6.29
N THR A 98 -36.93 -8.23 -5.78
CA THR A 98 -37.96 -7.45 -6.48
C THR A 98 -37.45 -6.09 -6.94
N THR A 99 -36.22 -5.71 -6.61
CA THR A 99 -35.67 -4.39 -6.93
C THR A 99 -34.89 -4.44 -8.24
N LEU A 100 -35.40 -3.77 -9.29
CA LEU A 100 -34.66 -3.56 -10.53
C LEU A 100 -33.66 -2.41 -10.36
N ILE A 101 -32.38 -2.66 -10.65
CA ILE A 101 -31.31 -1.65 -10.63
C ILE A 101 -30.91 -1.35 -12.07
N THR A 102 -31.18 -0.13 -12.54
CA THR A 102 -30.81 0.36 -13.87
C THR A 102 -29.85 1.54 -13.76
N ASP A 103 -28.97 1.69 -14.75
CA ASP A 103 -28.08 2.85 -14.89
C ASP A 103 -27.92 3.20 -16.37
N GLU A 104 -27.71 4.47 -16.67
CA GLU A 104 -27.47 4.93 -18.02
C GLU A 104 -25.99 4.78 -18.35
N LYS A 105 -25.69 4.02 -19.42
CA LYS A 105 -24.34 3.86 -19.93
C LYS A 105 -24.18 4.58 -21.26
N ILE A 106 -23.20 5.47 -21.34
CA ILE A 106 -22.79 6.07 -22.61
C ILE A 106 -21.98 5.04 -23.39
N PHE A 107 -22.49 4.64 -24.56
CA PHE A 107 -21.75 3.86 -25.55
C PHE A 107 -21.27 4.80 -26.65
N THR A 108 -19.96 4.84 -26.87
CA THR A 108 -19.38 5.57 -28.01
C THR A 108 -19.38 4.66 -29.23
N VAL A 109 -20.06 5.08 -30.30
CA VAL A 109 -20.03 4.38 -31.59
C VAL A 109 -18.80 4.84 -32.37
N GLU A 110 -17.92 3.92 -32.76
CA GLU A 110 -16.83 4.23 -33.68
C GLU A 110 -17.39 4.36 -35.10
N ALA A 111 -17.06 5.45 -35.80
CA ALA A 111 -17.45 5.61 -37.19
C ALA A 111 -16.64 4.66 -38.08
N ASN A 112 -17.32 3.90 -38.94
CA ASN A 112 -16.66 3.10 -39.98
C ASN A 112 -15.87 4.04 -40.90
N LYS A 113 -14.54 3.89 -40.93
CA LYS A 113 -13.64 4.60 -41.85
C LYS A 113 -13.73 4.00 -43.26
N SER A 114 -14.92 3.96 -43.84
CA SER A 114 -15.13 3.62 -45.25
C SER A 114 -15.50 4.91 -45.98
N GLY A 115 -14.48 5.58 -46.49
CA GLY A 115 -14.53 6.75 -47.37
C GLY A 115 -13.20 6.85 -48.10
#